data_AF-A0A1V4Q4H7-F1
#
_entry.id   AF-A0A1V4Q4H7-F1
#
_cell.length_a   1.000
_cell.length_b   1.000
_cell.length_c   1.000
_cell.angle_alpha   90.00
_cell.angle_beta   90.00
_cell.angle_gamma   90.00
#
_symmetry.space_group_name_H-M   'P 1'
#
loop_
_entity.id
_entity.type
_entity.pdbx_description
1 polymer ?
#
loop_
_entity_poly.entity_id
_entity_poly.type
_entity_poly.pdbx_seq_one_letter_code
_entity_poly.pdbx_strand_id
1 'polypeptide(L)'
;VAADVENPTLHPELDDAVVRVAGPIPRSAVASVHVDGADAEAAVRNAVVVIDAADLGDEDAELAVGDVEDHDLGWYATQELPFLLELL
;
A
#
# COMPACT_ATOMS: atom_id res chain seq x y z
N VAL A 1 3.13 4.38 0.57
CA VAL A 1 4.04 5.55 0.50
C VAL A 1 3.28 6.71 -0.12
N ALA A 2 3.37 7.92 0.45
CA ALA A 2 2.80 9.13 -0.16
C ALA A 2 3.92 9.98 -0.76
N ALA A 3 3.82 10.33 -2.04
CA ALA A 3 4.84 11.10 -2.75
C ALA A 3 4.23 12.00 -3.83
N ASP A 4 4.82 13.17 -4.03
CA ASP A 4 4.45 14.09 -5.10
C ASP A 4 5.10 13.67 -6.42
N VAL A 5 4.30 13.47 -7.46
CA VAL A 5 4.78 13.04 -8.78
C VAL A 5 4.29 14.00 -9.86
N GLU A 6 5.20 14.44 -10.73
CA GLU A 6 4.83 15.31 -11.85
C GLU A 6 4.26 14.50 -13.01
N ASN A 7 3.14 14.98 -13.55
CA ASN A 7 2.53 14.49 -14.80
C ASN A 7 2.37 12.95 -14.88
N PRO A 8 1.73 12.29 -13.90
CA PRO A 8 1.45 10.86 -14.02
C PRO A 8 0.55 10.60 -15.24
N THR A 9 0.80 9.51 -15.96
CA THR A 9 -0.09 9.08 -17.04
C THR A 9 -1.19 8.21 -16.46
N LEU A 10 -2.44 8.64 -16.59
CA LEU A 10 -3.60 7.87 -16.09
C LEU A 10 -3.87 6.64 -16.97
N HIS A 11 -4.38 5.57 -16.37
CA HIS A 11 -4.66 4.30 -17.05
C HIS A 11 -6.11 3.81 -16.72
N PRO A 12 -7.13 4.59 -17.11
CA PRO A 12 -8.53 4.40 -16.69
C PRO A 12 -9.18 3.10 -17.20
N GLU A 13 -8.54 2.41 -18.13
CA GLU A 13 -8.98 1.10 -18.63
C GLU A 13 -8.60 -0.08 -17.72
N LEU A 14 -7.72 0.14 -16.73
CA LEU A 14 -7.36 -0.88 -15.74
C LEU A 14 -8.20 -0.71 -14.47
N ASP A 15 -8.13 0.46 -13.86
CA ASP A 15 -8.98 0.87 -12.74
C ASP A 15 -8.89 2.40 -12.56
N ASP A 16 -9.83 2.98 -11.81
CA ASP A 16 -9.94 4.43 -11.59
C ASP A 16 -8.69 5.03 -10.93
N ALA A 17 -7.96 4.22 -10.14
CA ALA A 17 -6.78 4.66 -9.39
C ALA A 17 -5.43 4.31 -10.06
N VAL A 18 -5.42 3.68 -11.24
CA VAL A 18 -4.16 3.22 -11.86
C VAL A 18 -3.47 4.34 -12.63
N VAL A 19 -2.21 4.59 -12.28
CA VAL A 19 -1.35 5.56 -12.98
C VAL A 19 0.03 4.99 -13.25
N ARG A 20 0.65 5.46 -14.34
CA ARG A 20 2.07 5.23 -14.65
C ARG A 20 2.89 6.46 -14.28
N VAL A 21 3.90 6.26 -13.44
CA VAL A 21 4.94 7.25 -13.13
C VAL A 21 6.05 7.21 -14.18
N ALA A 22 6.61 8.37 -14.53
CA ALA A 22 7.58 8.52 -15.62
C ALA A 22 8.96 7.90 -15.33
N GLY A 23 9.28 7.64 -14.05
CA GLY A 23 10.56 7.10 -13.63
C GLY A 23 10.63 6.87 -12.13
N PRO A 24 11.83 6.61 -11.59
CA PRO A 24 12.04 6.43 -10.16
C PRO A 24 11.61 7.66 -9.36
N ILE A 25 10.96 7.44 -8.21
CA ILE A 25 10.56 8.52 -7.30
C ILE A 25 11.73 8.86 -6.38
N PRO A 26 12.27 10.09 -6.41
CA PRO A 26 13.35 10.48 -5.52
C PRO A 26 12.83 10.57 -4.08
N ARG A 27 13.68 10.23 -3.10
CA ARG A 27 13.32 10.30 -1.68
C ARG A 27 12.83 11.70 -1.26
N SER A 28 13.33 12.75 -1.90
CA SER A 28 12.91 14.14 -1.64
C SER A 28 11.46 14.43 -2.02
N ALA A 29 10.83 13.60 -2.85
CA ALA A 29 9.42 13.73 -3.22
C ALA A 29 8.48 12.95 -2.29
N VAL A 30 9.03 12.11 -1.40
CA VAL A 30 8.23 11.35 -0.42
C VAL A 30 7.81 12.28 0.70
N ALA A 31 6.52 12.33 1.01
CA ALA A 31 5.96 13.10 2.11
C ALA A 31 5.82 12.27 3.39
N SER A 32 5.41 10.99 3.26
CA SER A 32 5.30 10.05 4.38
C SER A 32 5.33 8.59 3.91
N VAL A 33 5.54 7.69 4.86
CA VAL A 33 5.39 6.24 4.67
C VAL A 33 4.31 5.74 5.62
N HIS A 34 3.48 4.84 5.13
CA HIS A 34 2.47 4.13 5.90
C HIS A 34 2.91 2.66 5.95
N VAL A 35 2.92 2.06 7.14
CA VAL A 35 3.46 0.72 7.36
C VAL A 35 2.49 -0.09 8.20
N ASP A 36 2.27 -1.34 7.80
CA ASP A 36 1.52 -2.32 8.57
C ASP A 36 2.21 -2.60 9.92
N GLY A 37 1.41 -2.65 10.98
CA GLY A 37 1.85 -3.11 12.28
C GLY A 37 2.10 -4.63 12.32
N ALA A 38 2.80 -5.09 13.37
CA ALA A 38 3.04 -6.52 13.57
C ALA A 38 1.74 -7.32 13.79
N ASP A 39 0.69 -6.67 14.28
CA ASP A 39 -0.65 -7.22 14.46
C ASP A 39 -1.36 -7.50 13.13
N ALA A 40 -1.06 -6.75 12.08
CA ALA A 40 -1.62 -6.95 10.74
C ALA A 40 -1.00 -8.14 9.99
N GLU A 41 0.16 -8.65 10.44
CA GLU A 41 0.94 -9.66 9.70
C GLU A 41 0.10 -10.89 9.32
N ALA A 42 -0.71 -11.41 10.23
CA ALA A 42 -1.51 -12.60 9.98
C ALA A 42 -2.61 -12.35 8.94
N ALA A 43 -3.32 -11.21 9.04
CA ALA A 43 -4.36 -10.82 8.09
C ALA A 43 -3.75 -10.62 6.69
N VAL A 44 -2.66 -9.87 6.59
CA VAL A 44 -1.95 -9.60 5.32
C VAL A 44 -1.48 -10.89 4.67
N ARG A 45 -0.91 -11.83 5.45
CA ARG A 45 -0.47 -13.14 4.93
C ARG A 45 -1.62 -13.98 4.39
N ASN A 46 -2.80 -13.87 4.97
CA ASN A 46 -3.98 -14.59 4.49
C ASN A 46 -4.53 -13.95 3.22
N ALA A 47 -4.63 -12.61 3.18
CA ALA A 47 -5.18 -11.88 2.03
C ALA A 47 -4.31 -12.00 0.78
N VAL A 48 -2.98 -11.96 0.91
CA VAL A 48 -2.07 -11.92 -0.25
C VAL A 48 -2.20 -13.15 -1.17
N VAL A 49 -2.63 -14.29 -0.63
CA VAL A 49 -2.78 -15.53 -1.41
C VAL A 49 -4.16 -15.66 -2.08
N VAL A 50 -5.12 -14.79 -1.75
CA VAL A 50 -6.49 -14.80 -2.29
C VAL A 50 -6.89 -13.51 -3.00
N ILE A 51 -5.99 -12.54 -3.14
CA ILE A 51 -6.27 -11.21 -3.71
C ILE A 51 -6.91 -11.29 -5.11
N ASP A 52 -6.39 -12.14 -6.00
CA ASP A 52 -6.94 -12.32 -7.35
C ASP A 52 -8.37 -12.90 -7.33
N ALA A 53 -8.70 -13.71 -6.32
CA ALA A 53 -10.04 -14.26 -6.17
C ALA A 53 -11.02 -13.20 -5.65
N ALA A 54 -10.57 -12.33 -4.75
CA ALA A 54 -11.33 -11.17 -4.29
C ALA A 54 -11.66 -10.23 -5.46
N ASP A 55 -10.67 -9.93 -6.32
CA ASP A 55 -10.87 -9.12 -7.53
C ASP A 55 -11.89 -9.73 -8.52
N LEU A 56 -12.07 -11.06 -8.48
CA LEU A 56 -13.05 -11.79 -9.29
C LEU A 56 -14.40 -11.99 -8.58
N GLY A 57 -14.59 -11.42 -7.39
CA GLY A 57 -15.84 -11.41 -6.64
C GLY A 57 -16.08 -12.64 -5.75
N ASP A 58 -15.02 -13.33 -5.32
CA ASP A 58 -15.15 -14.39 -4.31
C ASP A 58 -15.36 -13.76 -2.92
N GLU A 59 -16.54 -13.99 -2.33
CA GLU A 59 -16.97 -13.36 -1.07
C GLU A 59 -16.06 -13.69 0.12
N ASP A 60 -15.52 -14.92 0.20
CA ASP A 60 -14.62 -15.32 1.28
C ASP A 60 -13.25 -14.63 1.13
N ALA A 61 -12.78 -14.47 -0.12
CA ALA A 61 -11.57 -13.74 -0.43
C ALA A 61 -11.71 -12.23 -0.16
N GLU A 62 -12.84 -11.62 -0.54
CA GLU A 62 -13.16 -10.23 -0.23
C GLU A 62 -13.15 -9.98 1.28
N LEU A 63 -13.71 -10.91 2.08
CA LEU A 63 -13.68 -10.81 3.54
C LEU A 63 -12.26 -10.87 4.09
N ALA A 64 -11.40 -11.75 3.57
CA ALA A 64 -10.00 -11.83 3.98
C ALA A 64 -9.20 -10.56 3.64
N VAL A 65 -9.53 -9.87 2.53
CA VAL A 65 -8.95 -8.57 2.19
C VAL A 65 -9.49 -7.48 3.12
N GLY A 66 -10.78 -7.48 3.41
CA GLY A 66 -11.40 -6.56 4.36
C GLY A 66 -10.78 -6.65 5.77
N ASP A 67 -10.44 -7.85 6.24
CA ASP A 67 -9.73 -8.06 7.51
C ASP A 67 -8.37 -7.31 7.54
N VAL A 68 -7.71 -7.10 6.39
CA VAL A 68 -6.49 -6.29 6.30
C VAL A 68 -6.80 -4.80 6.42
N GLU A 69 -7.88 -4.34 5.79
CA GLU A 69 -8.31 -2.94 5.80
C GLU A 69 -8.74 -2.46 7.20
N ASP A 70 -9.13 -3.39 8.07
CA ASP A 70 -9.46 -3.12 9.48
C ASP A 70 -8.24 -2.79 10.36
N HIS A 71 -7.02 -3.02 9.86
CA HIS A 71 -5.79 -2.64 10.56
C HIS A 71 -5.36 -1.20 10.24
N ASP A 72 -5.11 -0.41 11.29
CA ASP A 72 -4.55 0.93 11.14
C ASP A 72 -3.11 0.88 10.60
N LEU A 73 -2.81 1.75 9.64
CA LEU A 73 -1.45 1.94 9.15
C LEU A 73 -0.68 2.94 10.02
N GLY A 74 0.50 2.54 10.48
CA GLY A 74 1.43 3.45 11.14
C GLY A 74 1.91 4.53 10.17
N TRP A 75 1.64 5.80 10.49
CA TRP A 75 2.11 6.95 9.71
C TRP A 75 3.47 7.43 10.20
N TYR A 76 4.45 7.48 9.29
CA TYR A 76 5.80 7.96 9.58
C TYR A 76 6.18 9.09 8.64
N ALA A 77 6.62 10.20 9.22
CA ALA A 77 7.18 11.30 8.47
C ALA A 77 8.62 10.99 7.99
N THR A 78 9.10 11.75 7.01
CA THR A 78 10.37 11.46 6.33
C THR A 78 11.59 11.42 7.25
N GLN A 79 11.61 12.24 8.32
CA GLN A 79 12.68 12.24 9.30
C GLN A 79 12.71 11.01 10.22
N GLU A 80 11.61 10.27 10.32
CA GLU A 80 11.50 9.07 11.16
C GLU A 80 11.94 7.81 10.43
N LEU A 81 11.97 7.86 9.09
CA LEU A 81 12.32 6.69 8.25
C LEU A 81 13.70 6.08 8.53
N PRO A 82 14.78 6.85 8.77
CA PRO A 82 16.07 6.24 9.13
C PRO A 82 15.96 5.41 10.40
N PHE A 83 15.30 5.93 11.43
CA PHE A 83 15.10 5.25 12.71
C PHE A 83 14.22 4.01 12.54
N LEU A 84 13.13 4.11 11.79
CA LEU A 84 12.24 3.00 11.48
C LEU A 84 12.99 1.83 10.82
N LEU A 85 13.85 2.12 9.84
CA LEU A 85 14.60 1.08 9.11
C LEU A 85 15.74 0.46 9.92
N GLU A 86 16.28 1.17 10.90
CA GLU A 86 17.35 0.66 11.77
C GLU A 86 16.82 -0.21 12.92
N LEU A 87 15.53 -0.12 13.25
CA LEU A 87 14.92 -0.75 14.41
C LEU A 87 13.86 -1.80 14.11
N LEU A 88 13.51 -1.97 12.83
CA LEU A 88 12.80 -3.14 12.31
C LEU A 88 13.80 -4.25 11.98
#